data_AF-A0A7V6E0D4-F1
#
_entry.id   AF-A0A7V6E0D4-F1
#
_cell.length_a   1.000
_cell.length_b   1.000
_cell.length_c   1.000
_cell.angle_alpha   90.00
_cell.angle_beta   90.00
_cell.angle_gamma   90.00
#
_symmetry.space_group_name_H-M   'P 1'
#
loop_
_entity.id
_entity.type
_entity.pdbx_description
1 polymer ?
#
loop_
_entity_poly.entity_id
_entity_poly.type
_entity_poly.pdbx_seq_one_letter_code
_entity_poly.pdbx_strand_id
1 'polypeptide(L)'
;MKRAILIAFVIVGALVFLLACDKSTDPDPEPETFDPPTNLTYLTYQDSVKLAWNASPDAGDDGFAGYLVYRNDNLGFAGMTEEQLAGLSPMLVTDVNATMV
;
A
#
# COMPACT_ATOMS: atom_id res chain seq x y z
N MET A 1 -20.39 -35.23 47.04
CA MET A 1 -21.16 -34.23 46.26
C MET A 1 -20.36 -32.96 45.96
N LYS A 2 -19.74 -32.28 46.96
CA LYS A 2 -18.93 -31.05 46.74
C LYS A 2 -17.70 -31.22 45.83
N ARG A 3 -17.02 -32.38 45.89
CA ARG A 3 -15.86 -32.70 45.03
C ARG A 3 -16.24 -32.97 43.56
N ALA A 4 -17.43 -33.53 43.32
CA ALA A 4 -17.93 -33.77 41.97
C ALA A 4 -18.33 -32.47 41.26
N ILE A 5 -18.86 -31.49 42.00
CA ILE A 5 -19.25 -30.17 41.49
C ILE A 5 -18.02 -29.33 41.10
N LEU A 6 -16.95 -29.38 41.90
CA LEU A 6 -15.68 -28.70 41.60
C LEU A 6 -15.00 -29.26 40.34
N ILE A 7 -15.01 -30.58 40.16
CA ILE A 7 -14.45 -31.24 38.96
C ILE A 7 -15.27 -30.84 37.72
N ALA A 8 -16.60 -30.78 37.83
CA ALA A 8 -17.45 -30.34 36.73
C ALA A 8 -17.17 -28.88 36.30
N PHE A 9 -16.95 -27.96 37.25
CA PHE A 9 -16.61 -26.57 36.93
C PHE A 9 -15.24 -26.41 36.26
N VAL A 10 -14.24 -27.20 36.68
CA VAL A 10 -12.90 -27.19 36.07
C VAL A 10 -12.95 -27.76 34.64
N ILE A 11 -13.72 -28.83 34.43
CA ILE A 11 -13.91 -29.42 33.09
C ILE A 11 -14.65 -28.44 32.17
N VAL A 12 -15.73 -27.82 32.64
CA VAL A 12 -16.49 -26.83 31.86
C VAL A 12 -15.63 -25.60 31.55
N GLY A 13 -14.86 -25.08 32.52
CA GLY A 13 -13.93 -23.97 32.31
C GLY A 13 -12.81 -24.30 31.33
N ALA A 14 -12.25 -25.52 31.39
CA ALA A 14 -11.25 -25.99 30.44
C ALA A 14 -11.83 -26.21 29.04
N LEU A 15 -13.08 -26.70 28.92
CA LEU A 15 -13.75 -26.88 27.64
C LEU A 15 -14.07 -25.53 26.96
N VAL A 16 -14.45 -24.52 27.75
CA VAL A 16 -14.64 -23.13 27.28
C VAL A 16 -13.31 -22.51 26.84
N PHE A 17 -12.21 -22.78 27.56
CA PHE A 17 -10.87 -22.31 27.18
C PHE A 17 -10.33 -22.97 25.90
N LEU A 18 -10.67 -24.24 25.65
CA LEU A 18 -10.25 -24.98 24.45
C LEU A 18 -11.07 -24.61 23.20
N LEU A 19 -12.31 -24.16 23.36
CA LEU A 19 -13.17 -23.67 22.27
C LEU A 19 -12.89 -22.21 21.89
N ALA A 20 -12.21 -21.45 22.74
CA ALA A 20 -11.83 -20.05 22.49
C ALA A 20 -10.50 -19.89 21.73
N CYS A 21 -10.07 -20.92 20.99
CA CYS A 21 -9.05 -20.75 19.95
C CYS A 21 -9.72 -20.39 18.62
N ASP A 22 -10.56 -19.35 18.64
CA ASP A 22 -11.10 -18.79 17.40
C ASP A 22 -10.05 -17.80 16.90
N LYS A 23 -9.16 -18.29 16.03
CA LYS A 23 -8.25 -17.45 15.25
C LYS A 23 -9.15 -16.44 14.54
N SER A 24 -9.12 -15.16 14.95
CA SER A 24 -9.92 -14.10 14.33
C SER A 24 -9.92 -14.26 12.82
N THR A 25 -11.07 -14.65 12.30
CA THR A 25 -11.35 -14.88 10.88
C THR A 25 -11.76 -13.58 10.19
N ASP A 26 -11.37 -12.44 10.75
CA ASP A 26 -11.61 -11.18 10.07
C ASP A 26 -10.81 -11.20 8.76
N PRO A 27 -11.47 -10.95 7.63
CA PRO A 27 -10.75 -10.79 6.38
C PRO A 27 -9.75 -9.65 6.56
N ASP A 28 -8.52 -9.86 6.07
CA ASP A 28 -7.52 -8.80 5.98
C ASP A 28 -8.17 -7.62 5.21
N PRO A 29 -8.12 -6.38 5.71
CA PRO A 29 -8.64 -5.25 4.97
C PRO A 29 -8.01 -5.23 3.57
N GLU A 30 -8.83 -5.01 2.55
CA GLU A 30 -8.32 -4.85 1.20
C GLU A 30 -7.37 -3.66 1.17
N PRO A 31 -6.18 -3.77 0.53
CA PRO A 31 -5.27 -2.65 0.44
C PRO A 31 -5.96 -1.48 -0.24
N GLU A 32 -5.78 -0.28 0.32
CA GLU A 32 -6.27 0.94 -0.31
C GLU A 32 -5.62 1.10 -1.69
N THR A 33 -6.45 1.35 -2.70
CA THR A 33 -6.00 1.59 -4.08
C THR A 33 -6.26 3.04 -4.44
N PHE A 34 -5.29 3.69 -5.05
CA PHE A 34 -5.44 5.05 -5.56
C PHE A 34 -5.44 5.07 -7.08
N ASP A 35 -6.34 5.85 -7.66
CA ASP A 35 -6.41 6.15 -9.07
C ASP A 35 -5.19 6.97 -9.52
N PRO A 36 -4.68 6.72 -10.74
CA PRO A 36 -3.47 7.38 -11.21
C PRO A 36 -3.69 8.87 -11.54
N PRO A 37 -2.63 9.69 -11.50
CA PRO A 37 -2.66 11.02 -12.10
C PRO A 37 -2.85 10.94 -13.62
N THR A 38 -3.30 12.03 -14.24
CA THR A 38 -3.58 12.09 -15.69
C THR A 38 -2.81 13.22 -16.38
N ASN A 39 -2.80 13.22 -17.72
CA ASN A 39 -2.22 14.30 -18.53
C ASN A 39 -0.76 14.66 -18.20
N LEU A 40 0.09 13.65 -18.02
CA LEU A 40 1.53 13.87 -17.84
C LEU A 40 2.12 14.61 -19.06
N THR A 41 2.79 15.71 -18.79
CA THR A 41 3.51 16.55 -19.77
C THR A 41 4.91 16.85 -19.27
N TYR A 42 5.81 17.22 -20.18
CA TYR A 42 7.20 17.50 -19.86
C TYR A 42 7.75 18.70 -20.64
N LEU A 43 8.74 19.37 -20.04
CA LEU A 43 9.59 20.38 -20.67
C LEU A 43 11.04 20.05 -20.39
N THR A 44 11.86 19.99 -21.44
CA THR A 44 13.29 19.72 -21.31
C THR A 44 14.08 21.02 -21.20
N TYR A 45 15.10 20.98 -20.34
CA TYR A 45 16.15 22.00 -20.21
C TYR A 45 17.50 21.33 -20.50
N GLN A 46 18.58 22.10 -20.37
CA GLN A 46 19.94 21.60 -20.66
C GLN A 46 20.32 20.42 -19.76
N ASP A 47 20.11 20.56 -18.44
CA ASP A 47 20.50 19.57 -17.44
C ASP A 47 19.31 19.10 -16.58
N SER A 48 18.08 19.35 -17.02
CA SER A 48 16.90 18.94 -16.25
C SER A 48 15.66 18.74 -17.11
N VAL A 49 14.67 18.03 -16.55
CA VAL A 49 13.34 17.87 -17.12
C VAL A 49 12.32 18.30 -16.08
N LYS A 50 11.43 19.23 -16.45
CA LYS A 50 10.26 19.57 -15.64
C LYS A 50 9.08 18.74 -16.10
N LEU A 51 8.40 18.12 -15.15
CA LEU A 51 7.19 17.34 -15.34
C LEU A 51 6.00 18.06 -14.72
N ALA A 52 4.83 17.93 -15.35
CA ALA A 52 3.56 18.39 -14.80
C ALA A 52 2.44 17.40 -15.17
N TRP A 53 1.50 17.18 -14.26
CA TRP A 53 0.35 16.30 -14.45
C TRP A 53 -0.88 16.87 -13.74
N ASN A 54 -2.05 16.30 -14.02
CA ASN A 54 -3.24 16.53 -13.22
C ASN A 54 -3.24 15.58 -12.03
N ALA A 55 -3.63 16.09 -10.86
CA ALA A 55 -3.74 15.31 -9.64
C ALA A 55 -4.63 14.07 -9.83
N SER A 56 -4.31 13.01 -9.08
CA SER A 56 -5.23 11.89 -8.84
C SER A 56 -6.54 12.41 -8.23
N PRO A 57 -7.70 11.82 -8.58
CA PRO A 57 -8.97 12.14 -7.92
C PRO A 57 -8.96 11.82 -6.42
N ASP A 58 -8.09 10.90 -5.97
CA ASP A 58 -7.95 10.48 -4.57
C ASP A 58 -6.89 11.32 -3.82
N ALA A 59 -6.39 12.37 -4.45
CA ALA A 59 -5.44 13.27 -3.80
C ALA A 59 -6.13 13.99 -2.62
N GLY A 60 -5.74 13.61 -1.41
CA GLY A 60 -6.30 14.13 -0.17
C GLY A 60 -7.05 13.08 0.65
N ASP A 61 -7.23 11.87 0.12
CA ASP A 61 -7.71 10.73 0.90
C ASP A 61 -6.69 10.31 1.95
N ASP A 62 -7.19 9.73 3.04
CA ASP A 62 -6.33 9.15 4.07
C ASP A 62 -5.42 8.08 3.42
N GLY A 63 -4.15 8.07 3.81
CA GLY A 63 -3.16 7.15 3.22
C GLY A 63 -2.53 7.61 1.90
N PHE A 64 -3.08 8.62 1.21
CA PHE A 64 -2.46 9.14 -0.02
C PHE A 64 -1.17 9.91 0.29
N ALA A 65 -0.02 9.29 0.00
CA ALA A 65 1.29 9.84 0.34
C ALA A 65 1.91 10.75 -0.73
N GLY A 66 1.43 10.69 -1.97
CA GLY A 66 2.00 11.42 -3.11
C GLY A 66 2.21 10.54 -4.34
N TYR A 67 3.12 10.96 -5.20
CA TYR A 67 3.43 10.32 -6.49
C TYR A 67 4.86 9.79 -6.50
N LEU A 68 5.02 8.54 -6.94
CA LEU A 68 6.33 7.99 -7.27
C LEU A 68 6.65 8.27 -8.74
N VAL A 69 7.68 9.09 -8.97
CA VAL A 69 8.18 9.40 -10.31
C VAL A 69 9.32 8.45 -10.62
N TYR A 70 9.06 7.53 -11.53
CA TYR A 70 10.05 6.60 -12.06
C TYR A 70 10.73 7.19 -13.29
N ARG A 71 12.05 7.01 -13.38
CA ARG A 71 12.86 7.35 -14.54
C ARG A 71 13.62 6.12 -15.00
N ASN A 72 13.64 5.87 -16.30
CA ASN A 72 14.39 4.79 -16.91
C ASN A 72 15.27 5.38 -18.01
N ASP A 73 16.57 5.08 -17.96
CA ASP A 73 17.55 5.54 -18.95
C ASP A 73 17.50 4.71 -20.26
N ASN A 74 16.70 3.64 -20.28
CA ASN A 74 16.43 2.81 -21.47
C ASN A 74 15.19 3.30 -22.25
N LEU A 75 14.86 2.65 -23.38
CA LEU A 75 13.82 3.06 -24.35
C LEU A 75 12.34 3.04 -23.85
N GLY A 76 12.10 3.00 -22.53
CA GLY A 76 10.77 3.17 -21.93
C GLY A 76 10.42 2.14 -20.86
N PHE A 77 9.17 2.19 -20.38
CA PHE A 77 8.63 1.31 -19.33
C PHE A 77 7.85 0.10 -19.89
N ALA A 78 7.70 0.01 -21.21
CA ALA A 78 6.90 -1.03 -21.84
C ALA A 78 7.48 -2.43 -21.55
N GLY A 79 6.68 -3.31 -20.97
CA GLY A 79 7.06 -4.69 -20.66
C GLY A 79 7.93 -4.86 -19.41
N MET A 80 8.13 -3.82 -18.60
CA MET A 80 8.76 -3.97 -17.29
C MET A 80 7.83 -4.72 -16.33
N THR A 81 8.37 -5.67 -15.56
CA THR A 81 7.68 -6.26 -14.40
C THR A 81 7.72 -5.31 -13.21
N GLU A 82 6.87 -5.55 -12.20
CA GLU A 82 6.87 -4.75 -10.97
C GLU A 82 8.20 -4.84 -10.22
N GLU A 83 8.91 -5.97 -10.27
CA GLU A 83 10.24 -6.11 -9.68
C GLU A 83 11.29 -5.27 -10.42
N GLN A 84 11.17 -5.16 -11.76
CA GLN A 84 12.05 -4.32 -12.55
C GLN A 84 11.77 -2.83 -12.28
N LEU A 85 10.50 -2.45 -12.09
CA LEU A 85 10.11 -1.10 -11.71
C LEU A 85 10.58 -0.77 -10.29
N ALA A 86 10.44 -1.69 -9.34
CA ALA A 86 10.93 -1.56 -7.96
C ALA A 86 12.47 -1.54 -7.87
N GLY A 87 13.15 -2.10 -8.87
CA GLY A 87 14.60 -1.99 -9.02
C GLY A 87 15.08 -0.59 -9.44
N LEU A 88 14.19 0.25 -9.96
CA LEU A 88 14.48 1.67 -10.16
C LEU A 88 14.42 2.40 -8.82
N SER A 89 15.16 3.50 -8.69
CA SER A 89 15.08 4.38 -7.52
C SER A 89 14.13 5.54 -7.83
N PRO A 90 12.82 5.44 -7.54
CA PRO A 90 11.87 6.51 -7.81
C PRO A 90 12.09 7.71 -6.88
N MET A 91 11.60 8.87 -7.32
CA MET A 91 11.49 10.06 -6.50
C MET A 91 10.06 10.21 -5.99
N LEU A 92 9.87 10.35 -4.68
CA LEU A 92 8.58 10.71 -4.10
C LEU A 92 8.33 12.21 -4.26
N VAL A 93 7.16 12.58 -4.79
CA VAL A 93 6.74 13.96 -5.05
C VAL A 93 5.33 14.16 -4.55
N THR A 94 5.08 15.21 -3.78
CA THR A 94 3.74 15.51 -3.24
C THR A 94 2.98 16.55 -4.05
N ASP A 95 3.68 17.31 -4.89
CA ASP A 95 3.09 18.33 -5.77
C ASP A 95 2.70 17.73 -7.13
N VAL A 96 1.84 18.43 -7.87
CA VAL A 96 1.46 18.09 -9.26
C VAL A 96 2.54 18.40 -10.30
N ASN A 97 3.76 18.64 -9.85
CA ASN A 97 4.92 18.93 -10.69
C ASN A 97 6.20 18.41 -10.04
N ALA A 98 7.17 18.04 -10.88
CA ALA A 98 8.49 17.59 -10.45
C ALA A 98 9.57 18.19 -11.34
N THR A 99 10.76 18.41 -10.78
CA THR A 99 11.96 18.71 -11.56
C THR A 99 12.97 17.60 -11.35
N MET A 100 13.39 16.99 -12.45
CA MET A 100 14.37 15.91 -12.48
C MET A 100 15.69 16.45 -13.01
N VAL A 101 16.78 16.17 -12.29
CA VAL A 101 18.18 16.42 -12.70
C VAL A 101 18.87 15.08 -12.94
#